data_AF-A0A0L6WIR3-F1
#
_entry.id   AF-A0A0L6WIR3-F1
#
_cell.length_a   1.000
_cell.length_b   1.000
_cell.length_c   1.000
_cell.angle_alpha   90.00
_cell.angle_beta   90.00
_cell.angle_gamma   90.00
#
_symmetry.space_group_name_H-M   'P 1'
#
loop_
_entity.id
_entity.type
_entity.pdbx_description
1 polymer ?
#
loop_
_entity_poly.entity_id
_entity_poly.type
_entity_poly.pdbx_seq_one_letter_code
_entity_poly.pdbx_strand_id
1 'polypeptide(L)'
;MVWLDGKPTLVKTIAWPADDPDLKWKGWNRENWSVLDSQILFWRALLSEKPKTVIYMADIASARDTQVDTILLKRVAELDYAAHCLVIVPDVGFVTAEWRSNSGVYFRAHSETGEFLRERHCPAHASYGNLYVLGTTVSLCVTSTDPIPPNWKNVFAPYIHFLRLDYRAGYTHDLPQNLAAETILTWNADSGDLRMVKIPQISSAKIAHDAQFQYISSHKIVLASNLANHCGAVLSAFSVNAGDEEEPLMFYHRQHSNPECINNYLGQTSTSTLSPIVVHNHDSASRITIFKSELLLGDIPSVATSQDPSGLREVWYYPNDARTLSFKVPDFPCVATTRVLVYRRDERAERPIIFVLDFDQTLLAALLSKQPSERADWNAQLVDACAQVKVVTRRFNIDVEDQIWDAEYPWPQQAPPEKPVPFGYVQTTLRLEGVADAERLAITQHAVIEIPELGKNGRVFYFD
;
A
#
# COMPACT_ATOMS: atom_id res chain seq x y z
N MET A 1 -11.21 -17.71 -13.99
CA MET A 1 -10.26 -17.94 -15.10
C MET A 1 -9.67 -16.63 -15.57
N VAL A 2 -10.49 -15.63 -15.87
CA VAL A 2 -10.29 -14.17 -15.78
C VAL A 2 -8.84 -13.62 -15.75
N TRP A 3 -8.09 -13.83 -14.66
CA TRP A 3 -6.73 -13.28 -14.50
C TRP A 3 -5.61 -14.22 -14.96
N LEU A 4 -5.93 -15.46 -15.33
CA LEU A 4 -4.96 -16.51 -15.64
C LEU A 4 -4.47 -16.44 -17.08
N ASP A 5 -5.27 -15.95 -18.03
CA ASP A 5 -4.76 -15.76 -19.40
C ASP A 5 -3.78 -14.56 -19.49
N GLY A 6 -3.79 -13.69 -18.48
CA GLY A 6 -3.01 -12.46 -18.43
C GLY A 6 -3.33 -11.46 -19.54
N LYS A 7 -4.44 -11.64 -20.28
CA LYS A 7 -4.86 -10.78 -21.38
C LYS A 7 -6.05 -9.94 -20.94
N PRO A 8 -6.00 -8.62 -21.12
CA PRO A 8 -7.19 -7.82 -20.86
C PRO A 8 -8.31 -8.18 -21.85
N THR A 9 -9.52 -8.34 -21.33
CA THR A 9 -10.74 -8.57 -22.12
C THR A 9 -11.21 -7.29 -22.81
N LEU A 10 -10.92 -6.14 -22.19
CA LEU A 10 -11.27 -4.81 -22.67
C LEU A 10 -10.19 -3.81 -22.25
N VAL A 11 -9.91 -2.84 -23.12
CA VAL A 11 -9.02 -1.72 -22.82
C VAL A 11 -9.74 -0.42 -23.13
N LYS A 12 -9.74 0.50 -22.16
CA LYS A 12 -10.29 1.86 -22.33
C LYS A 12 -9.23 2.91 -22.04
N THR A 13 -9.37 4.07 -22.68
CA THR A 13 -8.48 5.21 -22.47
C THR A 13 -9.01 6.07 -21.32
N ILE A 14 -8.15 6.48 -20.38
CA ILE A 14 -8.49 7.53 -19.40
C ILE A 14 -8.02 8.86 -19.95
N ALA A 15 -8.95 9.79 -20.17
CA ALA A 15 -8.66 11.09 -20.74
C ALA A 15 -8.91 12.22 -19.74
N TRP A 16 -8.07 13.24 -19.84
CA TRP A 16 -8.26 14.53 -19.16
C TRP A 16 -9.42 15.32 -19.79
N PRO A 17 -10.11 16.18 -19.03
CA PRO A 17 -11.07 17.11 -19.59
C PRO A 17 -10.37 18.08 -20.55
N ALA A 18 -11.03 18.32 -21.69
CA ALA A 18 -10.51 19.25 -22.69
C ALA A 18 -10.52 20.68 -22.15
N ASP A 19 -9.45 21.42 -22.43
CA ASP A 19 -9.34 22.86 -22.17
C ASP A 19 -9.54 23.33 -20.72
N ASP A 20 -9.29 22.48 -19.73
CA ASP A 20 -9.26 22.93 -18.33
C ASP A 20 -7.99 23.77 -18.05
N PRO A 21 -8.14 25.07 -17.68
CA PRO A 21 -7.01 25.95 -17.42
C PRO A 21 -6.19 25.54 -16.20
N ASP A 22 -6.81 24.89 -15.21
CA ASP A 22 -6.13 24.48 -13.97
C ASP A 22 -5.23 23.27 -14.20
N LEU A 23 -5.44 22.48 -15.26
CA LEU A 23 -4.49 21.44 -15.70
C LEU A 23 -3.27 22.03 -16.40
N LYS A 24 -3.42 23.18 -17.09
CA LYS A 24 -2.34 23.88 -17.80
C LYS A 24 -1.54 24.83 -16.90
N TRP A 25 -1.95 24.99 -15.64
CA TRP A 25 -1.31 25.91 -14.70
C TRP A 25 0.14 25.51 -14.38
N LYS A 26 1.03 26.50 -14.35
CA LYS A 26 2.50 26.31 -14.19
C LYS A 26 3.07 26.86 -12.89
N GLY A 27 2.22 27.35 -11.99
CA GLY A 27 2.67 27.77 -10.67
C GLY A 27 2.91 26.58 -9.75
N TRP A 28 2.99 26.88 -8.46
CA TRP A 28 3.28 25.90 -7.44
C TRP A 28 2.07 25.10 -6.98
N ASN A 29 2.07 23.82 -7.25
CA ASN A 29 0.98 22.92 -6.92
C ASN A 29 1.41 21.88 -5.87
N ARG A 30 0.39 21.27 -5.28
CA ARG A 30 0.46 19.89 -4.77
C ARG A 30 -0.57 19.08 -5.55
N GLU A 31 -0.25 17.84 -5.83
CA GLU A 31 -1.18 16.95 -6.53
C GLU A 31 -0.89 15.51 -6.14
N ASN A 32 -1.94 14.70 -6.16
CA ASN A 32 -1.80 13.27 -5.97
C ASN A 32 -3.03 12.54 -6.55
N TRP A 33 -2.94 11.21 -6.56
CA TRP A 33 -4.03 10.32 -6.93
C TRP A 33 -4.56 9.59 -5.71
N SER A 34 -5.82 9.18 -5.79
CA SER A 34 -6.43 8.19 -4.92
C SER A 34 -7.20 7.22 -5.82
N VAL A 35 -7.01 5.92 -5.58
CA VAL A 35 -7.73 4.84 -6.28
C VAL A 35 -8.32 3.94 -5.22
N LEU A 36 -9.63 3.77 -5.25
CA LEU A 36 -10.37 2.93 -4.30
C LEU A 36 -11.57 2.30 -4.99
N ASP A 37 -11.69 0.99 -4.86
CA ASP A 37 -12.63 0.12 -5.57
C ASP A 37 -12.61 0.36 -7.07
N SER A 38 -13.65 1.03 -7.61
CA SER A 38 -13.75 1.40 -9.02
C SER A 38 -13.59 2.90 -9.27
N GLN A 39 -13.28 3.68 -8.24
CA GLN A 39 -13.15 5.12 -8.34
C GLN A 39 -11.68 5.52 -8.47
N ILE A 40 -11.44 6.47 -9.37
CA ILE A 40 -10.15 7.15 -9.55
C ILE A 40 -10.38 8.61 -9.26
N LEU A 41 -9.54 9.19 -8.41
CA LEU A 41 -9.55 10.60 -8.07
C LEU A 41 -8.16 11.19 -8.29
N PHE A 42 -8.12 12.31 -9.00
CA PHE A 42 -6.95 13.20 -9.07
C PHE A 42 -7.30 14.53 -8.46
N TRP A 43 -6.40 15.11 -7.68
CA TRP A 43 -6.58 16.44 -7.14
C TRP A 43 -5.34 17.28 -7.34
N ARG A 44 -5.55 18.59 -7.45
CA ARG A 44 -4.50 19.58 -7.61
C ARG A 44 -4.79 20.80 -6.75
N ALA A 45 -4.00 21.01 -5.70
CA ALA A 45 -4.01 22.22 -4.90
C ALA A 45 -3.08 23.27 -5.53
N LEU A 46 -3.64 24.41 -5.95
CA LEU A 46 -2.91 25.54 -6.51
C LEU A 46 -2.55 26.51 -5.39
N LEU A 47 -1.25 26.70 -5.16
CA LEU A 47 -0.73 27.56 -4.11
C LEU A 47 -0.48 28.95 -4.71
N SER A 48 -1.47 29.83 -4.57
CA SER A 48 -1.44 31.22 -5.04
C SER A 48 -1.92 32.19 -3.95
N GLU A 49 -2.06 33.48 -4.25
CA GLU A 49 -2.69 34.46 -3.33
C GLU A 49 -4.11 34.05 -2.92
N LYS A 50 -4.82 33.34 -3.81
CA LYS A 50 -6.10 32.70 -3.54
C LYS A 50 -5.91 31.19 -3.70
N PRO A 51 -5.47 30.49 -2.64
CA PRO A 51 -5.26 29.05 -2.72
C PRO A 51 -6.57 28.34 -3.02
N LYS A 52 -6.52 27.31 -3.86
CA LYS A 52 -7.68 26.49 -4.20
C LYS A 52 -7.29 25.05 -4.49
N THR A 53 -8.22 24.13 -4.39
CA THR A 53 -8.02 22.72 -4.79
C THR A 53 -9.07 22.31 -5.81
N VAL A 54 -8.62 21.82 -6.97
CA VAL A 54 -9.48 21.29 -8.03
C VAL A 54 -9.43 19.77 -8.00
N ILE A 55 -10.58 19.12 -8.15
CA ILE A 55 -10.74 17.68 -7.99
C ILE A 55 -11.38 17.10 -9.24
N TYR A 56 -10.81 16.00 -9.72
CA TYR A 56 -11.25 15.25 -10.87
C TYR A 56 -11.53 13.81 -10.47
N MET A 57 -12.66 13.26 -10.90
CA MET A 57 -13.04 11.88 -10.59
C MET A 57 -13.53 11.13 -11.84
N ALA A 58 -13.34 9.82 -11.82
CA ALA A 58 -13.93 8.88 -12.77
C ALA A 58 -14.29 7.58 -12.06
N ASP A 59 -15.37 6.93 -12.50
CA ASP A 59 -15.74 5.58 -12.09
C ASP A 59 -15.51 4.62 -13.27
N ILE A 60 -14.57 3.70 -13.10
CA ILE A 60 -14.21 2.73 -14.13
C ILE A 60 -15.23 1.60 -14.25
N ALA A 61 -15.97 1.26 -13.19
CA ALA A 61 -16.98 0.21 -13.25
C ALA A 61 -18.17 0.69 -14.08
N SER A 62 -18.71 1.88 -13.79
CA SER A 62 -19.77 2.49 -14.58
C SER A 62 -19.35 2.69 -16.05
N ALA A 63 -18.08 3.01 -16.29
CA ALA A 63 -17.60 3.22 -17.65
C ALA A 63 -17.43 1.92 -18.45
N ARG A 64 -17.17 0.78 -17.80
CA ARG A 64 -16.93 -0.53 -18.45
C ARG A 64 -18.04 -0.91 -19.42
N ASP A 65 -19.29 -0.84 -18.97
CA ASP A 65 -20.46 -1.32 -19.73
C ASP A 65 -20.95 -0.32 -20.80
N THR A 66 -20.31 0.85 -20.89
CA THR A 66 -20.61 1.82 -21.95
C THR A 66 -19.91 1.43 -23.26
N GLN A 67 -20.50 1.80 -24.40
CA GLN A 67 -19.85 1.64 -25.72
C GLN A 67 -18.71 2.65 -25.96
N VAL A 68 -18.46 3.57 -25.03
CA VAL A 68 -17.45 4.62 -25.19
C VAL A 68 -16.08 4.06 -24.81
N ASP A 69 -15.11 4.17 -25.71
CA ASP A 69 -13.73 3.68 -25.50
C ASP A 69 -12.91 4.59 -24.56
N THR A 70 -13.49 5.70 -24.12
CA THR A 70 -12.83 6.72 -23.30
C THR A 70 -13.59 6.95 -21.99
N ILE A 71 -12.84 6.93 -20.90
CA ILE A 71 -13.25 7.27 -19.54
C ILE A 71 -12.76 8.69 -19.28
N LEU A 72 -13.69 9.64 -19.13
CA LEU A 72 -13.34 11.04 -18.89
C LEU A 72 -13.17 11.30 -17.39
N LEU A 73 -12.01 11.85 -17.00
CA LEU A 73 -11.83 12.46 -15.69
C LEU A 73 -12.65 13.75 -15.62
N LYS A 74 -13.73 13.74 -14.85
CA LYS A 74 -14.63 14.89 -14.74
C LYS A 74 -14.17 15.77 -13.60
N ARG A 75 -14.07 17.08 -13.82
CA ARG A 75 -13.93 18.06 -12.72
C ARG A 75 -15.20 18.03 -11.90
N VAL A 76 -15.11 17.55 -10.66
CA VAL A 76 -16.27 17.38 -9.76
C VAL A 76 -16.38 18.51 -8.74
N ALA A 77 -15.26 19.11 -8.34
CA ALA A 77 -15.25 20.11 -7.29
C ALA A 77 -14.11 21.12 -7.42
N GLU A 78 -14.34 22.32 -6.86
CA GLU A 78 -13.35 23.34 -6.61
C GLU A 78 -13.52 23.83 -5.16
N LEU A 79 -12.47 23.66 -4.36
CA LEU A 79 -12.42 24.05 -2.96
C LEU A 79 -11.68 25.39 -2.84
N ASP A 80 -12.15 26.25 -1.95
CA ASP A 80 -11.60 27.59 -1.70
C ASP A 80 -10.38 27.61 -0.77
N TYR A 81 -9.72 26.45 -0.61
CA TYR A 81 -8.50 26.28 0.16
C TYR A 81 -7.56 25.29 -0.52
N ALA A 82 -6.29 25.29 -0.13
CA ALA A 82 -5.30 24.33 -0.61
C ALA A 82 -5.19 23.13 0.33
N ALA A 83 -5.75 21.99 -0.09
CA ALA A 83 -5.55 20.72 0.59
C ALA A 83 -4.06 20.30 0.59
N HIS A 84 -3.66 19.59 1.64
CA HIS A 84 -2.34 18.98 1.73
C HIS A 84 -2.37 17.50 1.32
N CYS A 85 -3.44 16.79 1.69
CA CYS A 85 -3.74 15.44 1.23
C CYS A 85 -5.24 15.30 0.97
N LEU A 86 -5.61 14.35 0.13
CA LEU A 86 -6.99 14.02 -0.18
C LEU A 86 -7.09 12.53 -0.55
N VAL A 87 -8.15 11.87 -0.08
CA VAL A 87 -8.43 10.46 -0.37
C VAL A 87 -9.93 10.21 -0.61
N ILE A 88 -10.25 9.24 -1.46
CA ILE A 88 -11.62 8.73 -1.63
C ILE A 88 -12.06 8.03 -0.34
N VAL A 89 -13.30 8.24 0.08
CA VAL A 89 -13.90 7.55 1.23
C VAL A 89 -15.21 6.91 0.80
N PRO A 90 -15.34 5.57 0.87
CA PRO A 90 -16.56 4.85 0.49
C PRO A 90 -17.78 5.41 1.21
N ASP A 91 -18.91 5.46 0.50
CA ASP A 91 -20.21 5.94 0.97
C ASP A 91 -20.25 7.41 1.45
N VAL A 92 -19.14 8.14 1.34
CA VAL A 92 -19.04 9.57 1.70
C VAL A 92 -18.74 10.42 0.48
N GLY A 93 -17.73 10.05 -0.30
CA GLY A 93 -17.18 10.85 -1.40
C GLY A 93 -15.67 10.97 -1.24
N PHE A 94 -15.20 12.09 -0.69
CA PHE A 94 -13.77 12.26 -0.40
C PHE A 94 -13.51 13.08 0.87
N VAL A 95 -12.34 12.87 1.45
CA VAL A 95 -11.86 13.65 2.60
C VAL A 95 -10.57 14.35 2.26
N THR A 96 -10.48 15.62 2.64
CA THR A 96 -9.24 16.42 2.59
C THR A 96 -8.64 16.57 3.98
N ALA A 97 -7.31 16.61 4.06
CA ALA A 97 -6.58 17.14 5.21
C ALA A 97 -5.85 18.44 4.84
N GLU A 98 -6.03 19.46 5.66
CA GLU A 98 -5.33 20.73 5.59
C GLU A 98 -4.54 20.95 6.87
N TRP A 99 -3.23 21.16 6.75
CA TRP A 99 -2.42 21.66 7.86
C TRP A 99 -2.52 23.19 7.93
N ARG A 100 -2.88 23.71 9.11
CA ARG A 100 -2.85 25.13 9.41
C ARG A 100 -1.82 25.40 10.49
N SER A 101 -0.77 26.14 10.14
CA SER A 101 0.33 26.49 11.05
C SER A 101 -0.20 27.04 12.37
N ASN A 102 0.33 26.54 13.49
CA ASN A 102 -0.08 26.89 14.86
C ASN A 102 -1.51 26.49 15.26
N SER A 103 -2.27 25.80 14.40
CA SER A 103 -3.62 25.35 14.68
C SER A 103 -3.74 23.83 14.68
N GLY A 104 -3.06 23.14 13.75
CA GLY A 104 -3.10 21.68 13.63
C GLY A 104 -3.72 21.22 12.31
N VAL A 105 -4.33 20.03 12.33
CA VAL A 105 -4.94 19.40 11.14
C VAL A 105 -6.44 19.69 11.10
N TYR A 106 -6.94 20.05 9.92
CA TYR A 106 -8.36 20.15 9.62
C TYR A 106 -8.72 19.06 8.62
N PHE A 107 -9.57 18.12 9.04
CA PHE A 107 -10.22 17.20 8.12
C PHE A 107 -11.53 17.79 7.63
N ARG A 108 -11.83 17.62 6.34
CA ARG A 108 -13.14 17.97 5.77
C ARG A 108 -13.63 16.85 4.89
N ALA A 109 -14.85 16.41 5.15
CA ALA A 109 -15.58 15.44 4.34
C ALA A 109 -16.45 16.19 3.33
N HIS A 110 -16.45 15.69 2.11
CA HIS A 110 -17.21 16.22 0.99
C HIS A 110 -17.93 15.09 0.26
N SER A 111 -19.08 15.41 -0.32
CA SER A 111 -19.78 14.49 -1.22
C SER A 111 -18.96 14.27 -2.50
N GLU A 112 -19.36 13.30 -3.33
CA GLU A 112 -18.75 13.06 -4.65
C GLU A 112 -18.82 14.29 -5.58
N THR A 113 -19.73 15.23 -5.31
CA THR A 113 -19.90 16.48 -6.06
C THR A 113 -19.16 17.67 -5.43
N GLY A 114 -18.42 17.44 -4.33
CA GLY A 114 -17.71 18.48 -3.60
C GLY A 114 -18.55 19.31 -2.64
N GLU A 115 -19.78 18.89 -2.34
CA GLU A 115 -20.58 19.53 -1.30
C GLU A 115 -19.92 19.29 0.06
N PHE A 116 -19.70 20.36 0.81
CA PHE A 116 -19.16 20.27 2.16
C PHE A 116 -20.15 19.57 3.10
N LEU A 117 -19.71 18.47 3.72
CA LEU A 117 -20.53 17.69 4.64
C LEU A 117 -20.18 17.99 6.10
N ARG A 118 -18.89 17.96 6.42
CA ARG A 118 -18.42 18.09 7.81
C ARG A 118 -16.95 18.52 7.88
N GLU A 119 -16.59 19.19 8.96
CA GLU A 119 -15.21 19.51 9.33
C GLU A 119 -14.88 18.98 10.74
N ARG A 120 -13.63 18.57 10.93
CA ARG A 120 -13.07 18.31 12.26
C ARG A 120 -11.67 18.92 12.39
N HIS A 121 -11.52 19.80 13.37
CA HIS A 121 -10.22 20.32 13.80
C HIS A 121 -9.57 19.39 14.82
N CYS A 122 -8.27 19.16 14.65
CA CYS A 122 -7.46 18.32 15.51
C CYS A 122 -6.14 19.05 15.86
N PRO A 123 -5.95 19.47 17.13
CA PRO A 123 -4.69 20.03 17.59
C PRO A 123 -3.54 19.03 17.44
N ALA A 124 -2.43 19.49 16.87
CA ALA A 124 -1.20 18.73 16.67
C ALA A 124 -0.01 19.69 16.50
N HIS A 125 1.20 19.22 16.79
CA HIS A 125 2.44 19.97 16.56
C HIS A 125 3.00 19.79 15.14
N ALA A 126 2.71 18.65 14.50
CA ALA A 126 3.03 18.35 13.11
C ALA A 126 2.12 17.23 12.58
N SER A 127 2.09 17.05 11.26
CA SER A 127 1.36 15.98 10.56
C SER A 127 2.19 15.42 9.41
N TYR A 128 2.08 14.12 9.14
CA TYR A 128 3.00 13.38 8.29
C TYR A 128 2.30 12.39 7.35
N GLY A 129 2.88 12.19 6.17
CA GLY A 129 2.49 11.11 5.25
C GLY A 129 1.18 11.37 4.49
N ASN A 130 0.46 10.30 4.17
CA ASN A 130 -0.81 10.34 3.44
C ASN A 130 -2.00 10.01 4.35
N LEU A 131 -3.22 10.11 3.80
CA LEU A 131 -4.45 9.67 4.44
C LEU A 131 -4.68 8.17 4.17
N TYR A 132 -5.08 7.45 5.21
CA TYR A 132 -5.43 6.03 5.15
C TYR A 132 -6.90 5.82 5.49
N VAL A 133 -7.56 4.89 4.81
CA VAL A 133 -9.01 4.73 4.86
C VAL A 133 -9.38 3.33 5.35
N LEU A 134 -10.38 3.25 6.22
CA LEU A 134 -11.09 2.02 6.55
C LEU A 134 -12.58 2.33 6.69
N GLY A 135 -13.40 1.87 5.74
CA GLY A 135 -14.80 2.28 5.65
C GLY A 135 -14.90 3.81 5.62
N THR A 136 -15.72 4.38 6.50
CA THR A 136 -15.88 5.84 6.65
C THR A 136 -14.81 6.51 7.54
N THR A 137 -13.82 5.76 8.02
CA THR A 137 -12.76 6.27 8.90
C THR A 137 -11.53 6.65 8.10
N VAL A 138 -11.02 7.86 8.33
CA VAL A 138 -9.75 8.33 7.78
C VAL A 138 -8.72 8.54 8.87
N SER A 139 -7.45 8.31 8.54
CA SER A 139 -6.38 8.35 9.53
C SER A 139 -5.12 9.00 8.98
N LEU A 140 -4.40 9.68 9.88
CA LEU A 140 -3.18 10.43 9.57
C LEU A 140 -2.20 10.36 10.74
N CYS A 141 -0.91 10.25 10.43
CA CYS A 141 0.15 10.34 11.44
C CYS A 141 0.38 11.79 11.89
N VAL A 142 0.47 12.03 13.20
CA VAL A 142 0.68 13.36 13.78
C VAL A 142 1.65 13.32 14.96
N THR A 143 2.27 14.46 15.23
CA THR A 143 2.79 14.77 16.55
C THR A 143 1.64 15.35 17.38
N SER A 144 1.20 14.62 18.39
CA SER A 144 0.18 15.04 19.34
C SER A 144 0.62 16.26 20.17
N THR A 145 -0.34 16.94 20.80
CA THR A 145 -0.05 18.01 21.77
C THR A 145 0.31 17.51 23.16
N ASP A 146 0.36 16.19 23.35
CA ASP A 146 0.73 15.58 24.62
C ASP A 146 2.24 15.81 24.88
N PRO A 147 2.68 15.80 26.15
CA PRO A 147 4.10 15.88 26.47
C PRO A 147 4.87 14.78 25.75
N ILE A 148 5.88 15.18 24.97
CA ILE A 148 6.77 14.25 24.27
C ILE A 148 7.42 13.32 25.31
N PRO A 149 7.20 11.99 25.22
CA PRO A 149 7.81 11.04 26.13
C PRO A 149 9.34 11.20 26.19
N PRO A 150 10.01 11.05 27.35
CA PRO A 150 11.45 11.32 27.48
C PRO A 150 12.33 10.51 26.51
N ASN A 151 11.89 9.30 26.14
CA ASN A 151 12.55 8.42 25.19
C ASN A 151 12.53 8.93 23.72
N TRP A 152 11.67 9.90 23.40
CA TRP A 152 11.55 10.49 22.05
C TRP A 152 12.53 11.63 21.78
N LYS A 153 13.10 12.25 22.83
CA LYS A 153 13.99 13.44 22.69
C LYS A 153 15.26 13.20 21.86
N ASN A 154 15.60 11.94 21.58
CA ASN A 154 16.79 11.53 20.85
C ASN A 154 16.49 10.60 19.65
N VAL A 155 15.26 10.58 19.13
CA VAL A 155 14.94 9.89 17.87
C VAL A 155 15.21 10.86 16.72
N PHE A 156 16.49 10.98 16.37
CA PHE A 156 16.87 11.74 15.18
C PHE A 156 16.58 10.85 13.97
N ALA A 157 15.39 11.01 13.38
CA ALA A 157 15.08 10.49 12.06
C ALA A 157 15.31 11.64 11.07
N PRO A 158 16.51 11.76 10.46
CA PRO A 158 16.83 12.88 9.60
C PRO A 158 15.89 13.00 8.40
N TYR A 159 15.07 11.99 8.10
CA TYR A 159 14.18 11.98 6.94
C TYR A 159 12.72 12.29 7.26
N ILE A 160 12.25 12.15 8.50
CA ILE A 160 10.82 12.30 8.84
C ILE A 160 10.33 13.74 8.62
N HIS A 161 11.23 14.72 8.72
CA HIS A 161 10.90 16.12 8.48
C HIS A 161 10.49 16.38 7.02
N PHE A 162 11.03 15.61 6.05
CA PHE A 162 10.66 15.70 4.63
C PHE A 162 9.25 15.17 4.36
N LEU A 163 8.69 14.38 5.28
CA LEU A 163 7.36 13.76 5.15
C LEU A 163 6.25 14.61 5.77
N ARG A 164 6.58 15.76 6.37
CA ARG A 164 5.57 16.64 6.95
C ARG A 164 4.70 17.25 5.87
N LEU A 165 3.41 17.38 6.14
CA LEU A 165 2.46 18.02 5.22
C LEU A 165 2.86 19.47 4.92
N ASP A 166 3.40 20.20 5.90
CA ASP A 166 3.88 21.57 5.75
C ASP A 166 5.34 21.69 5.29
N TYR A 167 6.02 20.57 5.06
CA TYR A 167 7.34 20.60 4.47
C TYR A 167 7.28 20.98 2.99
N ARG A 168 8.25 21.81 2.59
CA ARG A 168 8.45 22.23 1.22
C ARG A 168 9.95 22.36 0.95
N ALA A 169 10.45 21.53 0.04
CA ALA A 169 11.86 21.50 -0.31
C ALA A 169 12.34 22.89 -0.78
N GLY A 170 13.41 23.40 -0.15
CA GLY A 170 14.00 24.70 -0.48
C GLY A 170 13.26 25.93 0.07
N TYR A 171 12.19 25.74 0.85
CA TYR A 171 11.41 26.86 1.42
C TYR A 171 11.13 26.71 2.90
N THR A 172 11.14 25.48 3.40
CA THR A 172 10.84 25.18 4.79
C THR A 172 12.13 24.81 5.52
N HIS A 173 12.86 25.82 6.00
CA HIS A 173 14.15 25.65 6.69
C HIS A 173 14.04 25.62 8.22
N ASP A 174 12.96 26.18 8.78
CA ASP A 174 12.85 26.45 10.23
C ASP A 174 11.93 25.48 10.99
N LEU A 175 11.58 24.33 10.38
CA LEU A 175 10.75 23.36 11.08
C LEU A 175 11.53 22.68 12.21
N PRO A 176 10.91 22.48 13.38
CA PRO A 176 11.53 21.73 14.46
C PRO A 176 11.90 20.31 13.98
N GLN A 177 13.19 19.99 14.02
CA GLN A 177 13.73 18.69 13.60
C GLN A 177 13.54 17.59 14.66
N ASN A 178 13.07 17.96 15.85
CA ASN A 178 12.91 17.08 17.01
C ASN A 178 11.46 16.56 17.20
N LEU A 179 10.58 16.79 16.23
CA LEU A 179 9.23 16.22 16.23
C LEU A 179 9.21 14.92 15.45
N ALA A 180 8.40 13.97 15.89
CA ALA A 180 8.20 12.72 15.18
C ALA A 180 6.70 12.34 15.20
N ALA A 181 6.34 11.29 14.49
CA ALA A 181 4.94 10.90 14.31
C ALA A 181 4.50 9.86 15.36
N GLU A 182 4.31 10.24 16.63
CA GLU A 182 3.98 9.28 17.72
C GLU A 182 2.52 8.86 17.80
N THR A 183 1.62 9.53 17.08
CA THR A 183 0.19 9.30 17.20
C THR A 183 -0.43 9.13 15.82
N ILE A 184 -1.35 8.18 15.68
CA ILE A 184 -2.26 8.09 14.56
C ILE A 184 -3.58 8.72 14.98
N LEU A 185 -3.92 9.82 14.32
CA LEU A 185 -5.19 10.50 14.46
C LEU A 185 -6.21 9.82 13.55
N THR A 186 -7.33 9.35 14.09
CA THR A 186 -8.38 8.67 13.33
C THR A 186 -9.69 9.44 13.47
N TRP A 187 -10.35 9.69 12.34
CA TRP A 187 -11.61 10.44 12.27
C TRP A 187 -12.62 9.66 11.45
N ASN A 188 -13.77 9.36 12.04
CA ASN A 188 -14.91 8.81 11.30
C ASN A 188 -15.68 9.97 10.63
N ALA A 189 -15.67 10.00 9.30
CA ALA A 189 -16.27 11.08 8.52
C ALA A 189 -17.81 11.11 8.62
N ASP A 190 -18.43 9.96 8.91
CA ASP A 190 -19.88 9.82 9.03
C ASP A 190 -20.37 10.18 10.46
N SER A 191 -19.88 9.48 11.48
CA SER A 191 -20.28 9.74 12.88
C SER A 191 -19.70 11.06 13.41
N GLY A 192 -18.52 11.45 12.93
CA GLY A 192 -17.74 12.58 13.44
C GLY A 192 -16.81 12.22 14.61
N ASP A 193 -16.75 10.95 15.00
CA ASP A 193 -15.92 10.49 16.11
C ASP A 193 -14.44 10.68 15.79
N LEU A 194 -13.71 11.23 16.76
CA LEU A 194 -12.27 11.45 16.68
C LEU A 194 -11.57 10.62 17.75
N ARG A 195 -10.53 9.88 17.37
CA ARG A 195 -9.68 9.13 18.30
C ARG A 195 -8.21 9.37 18.00
N MET A 196 -7.39 9.20 19.02
CA MET A 196 -5.94 9.26 18.91
C MET A 196 -5.36 7.93 19.38
N VAL A 197 -4.58 7.29 18.52
CA VAL A 197 -3.93 6.01 18.77
C VAL A 197 -2.45 6.26 18.96
N LYS A 198 -1.91 5.95 20.14
CA LYS A 198 -0.46 6.04 20.38
C LYS A 198 0.24 4.90 19.68
N ILE A 199 1.30 5.22 18.93
CA ILE A 199 2.14 4.20 18.30
C ILE A 199 3.00 3.55 19.41
N PRO A 200 2.87 2.22 19.62
CA PRO A 200 3.60 1.53 20.67
C PRO A 200 5.10 1.73 20.58
N GLN A 201 5.74 1.74 21.74
CA GLN A 201 7.19 1.88 21.87
C GLN A 201 7.76 0.58 22.42
N ILE A 202 8.88 0.12 21.86
CA ILE A 202 9.65 -0.96 22.48
C ILE A 202 10.69 -0.34 23.40
N SER A 203 10.78 -0.86 24.62
CA SER A 203 11.82 -0.47 25.58
C SER A 203 13.24 -0.81 25.10
N SER A 204 13.38 -1.84 24.27
CA SER A 204 14.65 -2.39 23.81
C SER A 204 15.18 -1.76 22.52
N ALA A 205 14.34 -1.12 21.70
CA ALA A 205 14.76 -0.54 20.43
C ALA A 205 13.96 0.70 20.02
N LYS A 206 14.67 1.68 19.44
CA LYS A 206 14.05 2.86 18.82
C LYS A 206 13.49 2.47 17.46
N ILE A 207 12.18 2.57 17.32
CA ILE A 207 11.47 2.43 16.05
C ILE A 207 11.34 3.82 15.41
N ALA A 208 11.78 3.97 14.17
CA ALA A 208 11.39 5.09 13.30
C ALA A 208 10.49 4.58 12.17
N HIS A 209 9.71 5.47 11.55
CA HIS A 209 8.80 5.10 10.47
C HIS A 209 8.50 6.29 9.57
N ASP A 210 8.11 6.00 8.33
CA ASP A 210 7.83 6.99 7.28
C ASP A 210 6.33 7.32 7.17
N ALA A 211 5.61 7.22 8.30
CA ALA A 211 4.14 7.37 8.37
C ALA A 211 3.38 6.45 7.39
N GLN A 212 3.91 5.24 7.14
CA GLN A 212 3.31 4.21 6.29
C GLN A 212 2.61 3.15 7.14
N PHE A 213 1.28 3.17 7.17
CA PHE A 213 0.48 2.18 7.92
C PHE A 213 -0.74 1.73 7.13
N GLN A 214 -1.40 0.66 7.57
CA GLN A 214 -2.68 0.23 7.02
C GLN A 214 -3.50 -0.51 8.07
N TYR A 215 -4.80 -0.57 7.86
CA TYR A 215 -5.69 -1.38 8.67
C TYR A 215 -5.65 -2.84 8.24
N ILE A 216 -5.56 -3.74 9.21
CA ILE A 216 -5.71 -5.19 9.02
C ILE A 216 -6.98 -5.73 9.69
N SER A 217 -7.57 -4.95 10.59
CA SER A 217 -8.94 -5.11 11.08
C SER A 217 -9.52 -3.75 11.49
N SER A 218 -10.78 -3.72 11.93
CA SER A 218 -11.39 -2.55 12.58
C SER A 218 -10.66 -2.10 13.84
N HIS A 219 -9.85 -2.98 14.42
CA HIS A 219 -9.20 -2.76 15.71
C HIS A 219 -7.68 -2.89 15.68
N LYS A 220 -7.07 -3.24 14.54
CA LYS A 220 -5.62 -3.41 14.42
C LYS A 220 -5.07 -2.70 13.20
N ILE A 221 -3.94 -2.02 13.41
CA ILE A 221 -3.14 -1.37 12.39
C ILE A 221 -1.81 -2.10 12.28
N VAL A 222 -1.24 -2.13 11.08
CA VAL A 222 0.14 -2.48 10.86
C VAL A 222 0.92 -1.29 10.32
N LEU A 223 2.12 -1.06 10.85
CA LEU A 223 3.01 0.06 10.55
C LEU A 223 4.32 -0.47 9.98
N ALA A 224 4.74 0.02 8.81
CA ALA A 224 6.09 -0.20 8.30
C ALA A 224 7.07 0.77 8.98
N SER A 225 8.12 0.20 9.55
CA SER A 225 9.02 0.88 10.46
C SER A 225 10.45 0.36 10.28
N ASN A 226 11.43 0.98 10.92
CA ASN A 226 12.81 0.51 10.97
C ASN A 226 13.42 0.63 12.37
N LEU A 227 14.44 -0.21 12.63
CA LEU A 227 15.25 -0.11 13.84
C LEU A 227 16.35 0.94 13.64
N ALA A 228 16.32 2.01 14.44
CA ALA A 228 17.27 3.11 14.33
C ALA A 228 18.74 2.69 14.54
N ASN A 229 18.99 1.61 15.29
CA ASN A 229 20.34 1.16 15.65
C ASN A 229 20.88 0.04 14.75
N HIS A 230 20.02 -0.63 13.99
CA HIS A 230 20.37 -1.87 13.28
C HIS A 230 20.09 -1.82 11.78
N CYS A 231 19.53 -0.72 11.25
CA CYS A 231 19.11 -0.61 9.85
C CYS A 231 18.38 -1.89 9.42
N GLY A 232 17.32 -2.23 10.16
CA GLY A 232 16.48 -3.39 9.88
C GLY A 232 15.04 -2.95 9.69
N ALA A 233 14.39 -3.38 8.59
CA ALA A 233 12.98 -3.12 8.39
C ALA A 233 12.13 -3.95 9.36
N VAL A 234 11.09 -3.34 9.89
CA VAL A 234 10.18 -3.90 10.88
C VAL A 234 8.75 -3.64 10.47
N LEU A 235 7.93 -4.65 10.58
CA LEU A 235 6.49 -4.56 10.46
C LEU A 235 5.88 -4.71 11.86
N SER A 236 5.19 -3.67 12.34
CA SER A 236 4.63 -3.64 13.70
C SER A 236 3.11 -3.62 13.64
N ALA A 237 2.46 -4.64 14.18
CA ALA A 237 1.01 -4.73 14.29
C ALA A 237 0.56 -4.46 15.73
N PHE A 238 -0.45 -3.62 15.92
CA PHE A 238 -0.93 -3.22 17.24
C PHE A 238 -2.39 -2.76 17.24
N SER A 239 -3.00 -2.76 18.42
CA SER A 239 -4.40 -2.35 18.61
C SER A 239 -4.59 -0.84 18.49
N VAL A 240 -5.73 -0.44 17.92
CA VAL A 240 -6.18 0.96 17.87
C VAL A 240 -6.94 1.39 19.12
N ASN A 241 -7.34 0.44 19.97
CA ASN A 241 -8.11 0.75 21.16
C ASN A 241 -7.17 1.18 22.29
N ALA A 242 -7.33 2.43 22.73
CA ALA A 242 -6.62 2.96 23.88
C ALA A 242 -7.09 2.22 25.14
N GLY A 243 -6.27 1.28 25.63
CA GLY A 243 -6.56 0.48 26.82
C GLY A 243 -6.22 -1.00 26.69
N ASP A 244 -6.00 -1.50 25.47
CA ASP A 244 -5.50 -2.86 25.30
C ASP A 244 -4.03 -2.89 25.76
N GLU A 245 -3.74 -3.61 26.86
CA GLU A 245 -2.38 -3.95 27.30
C GLU A 245 -1.72 -5.00 26.38
N GLU A 246 -2.26 -5.20 25.17
CA GLU A 246 -1.72 -6.14 24.19
C GLU A 246 -0.35 -5.65 23.70
N GLU A 247 0.66 -6.49 23.88
CA GLU A 247 1.98 -6.22 23.33
C GLU A 247 1.95 -6.21 21.79
N PRO A 248 2.59 -5.22 21.14
CA PRO A 248 2.63 -5.16 19.68
C PRO A 248 3.33 -6.40 19.10
N LEU A 249 2.77 -6.96 18.03
CA LEU A 249 3.42 -8.04 17.28
C LEU A 249 4.36 -7.43 16.25
N MET A 250 5.65 -7.71 16.38
CA MET A 250 6.67 -7.05 15.56
C MET A 250 7.52 -8.07 14.83
N PHE A 251 7.63 -7.88 13.52
CA PHE A 251 8.34 -8.77 12.62
C PHE A 251 9.49 -8.02 11.97
N TYR A 252 10.71 -8.49 12.13
CA TYR A 252 11.90 -7.84 11.57
C TYR A 252 12.55 -8.67 10.46
N HIS A 253 13.17 -7.96 9.52
CA HIS A 253 13.95 -8.53 8.44
C HIS A 253 15.44 -8.38 8.78
N ARG A 254 16.15 -9.50 8.94
CA ARG A 254 17.58 -9.48 9.28
C ARG A 254 18.49 -9.24 8.07
N GLN A 255 18.03 -9.61 6.87
CA GLN A 255 18.83 -9.61 5.66
C GLN A 255 18.31 -8.56 4.66
N HIS A 256 19.05 -7.46 4.53
CA HIS A 256 18.84 -6.46 3.50
C HIS A 256 19.90 -6.60 2.41
N SER A 257 19.49 -6.51 1.15
CA SER A 257 20.44 -6.43 0.04
C SER A 257 21.20 -5.10 0.05
N ASN A 258 20.59 -4.06 0.62
CA ASN A 258 21.23 -2.77 0.87
C ASN A 258 20.76 -2.14 2.20
N PRO A 259 21.54 -2.27 3.30
CA PRO A 259 21.17 -1.71 4.60
C PRO A 259 21.14 -0.17 4.62
N GLU A 260 21.74 0.49 3.64
CA GLU A 260 21.69 1.96 3.50
C GLU A 260 20.43 2.44 2.77
N CYS A 261 19.63 1.54 2.20
CA CYS A 261 18.46 1.87 1.39
C CYS A 261 17.24 1.01 1.73
N ILE A 262 16.93 0.91 3.02
CA ILE A 262 15.65 0.33 3.45
C ILE A 262 14.54 1.31 3.12
N ASN A 263 13.62 0.88 2.27
CA ASN A 263 12.34 1.55 2.09
C ASN A 263 11.36 0.96 3.12
N ASN A 264 10.56 1.78 3.81
CA ASN A 264 9.55 1.30 4.75
C ASN A 264 8.16 1.49 4.14
N TYR A 265 7.90 0.75 3.06
CA TYR A 265 6.67 0.93 2.29
C TYR A 265 5.71 -0.24 2.47
N LEU A 266 4.44 0.10 2.71
CA LEU A 266 3.34 -0.86 2.64
C LEU A 266 2.67 -0.77 1.28
N GLY A 267 2.44 -1.90 0.65
CA GLY A 267 1.67 -1.96 -0.59
C GLY A 267 0.26 -1.42 -0.35
N GLN A 268 -0.04 -0.29 -0.99
CA GLN A 268 -1.34 0.35 -0.85
C GLN A 268 -2.45 -0.55 -1.39
N THR A 269 -3.55 -0.61 -0.64
CA THR A 269 -4.75 -1.35 -1.06
C THR A 269 -5.66 -0.45 -1.89
N SER A 270 -6.27 -1.02 -2.91
CA SER A 270 -7.28 -0.35 -3.74
C SER A 270 -8.69 -0.80 -3.42
N THR A 271 -8.92 -1.48 -2.30
CA THR A 271 -10.24 -2.01 -1.94
C THR A 271 -10.70 -1.43 -0.62
N SER A 272 -11.98 -1.07 -0.53
CA SER A 272 -12.60 -0.64 0.73
C SER A 272 -12.69 -1.76 1.77
N THR A 273 -12.67 -3.00 1.32
CA THR A 273 -12.61 -4.19 2.17
C THR A 273 -11.19 -4.46 2.67
N LEU A 274 -11.10 -4.92 3.91
CA LEU A 274 -9.83 -5.36 4.50
C LEU A 274 -9.19 -6.47 3.68
N SER A 275 -7.89 -6.31 3.41
CA SER A 275 -7.11 -7.28 2.67
C SER A 275 -6.74 -8.48 3.57
N PRO A 276 -6.88 -9.73 3.07
CA PRO A 276 -6.37 -10.91 3.77
C PRO A 276 -4.83 -10.99 3.76
N ILE A 277 -4.17 -10.11 3.01
CA ILE A 277 -2.71 -10.04 2.94
C ILE A 277 -2.18 -8.62 3.16
N VAL A 278 -0.95 -8.55 3.62
CA VAL A 278 -0.17 -7.32 3.80
C VAL A 278 1.12 -7.42 3.01
N VAL A 279 1.41 -6.42 2.18
CA VAL A 279 2.66 -6.36 1.41
C VAL A 279 3.60 -5.34 2.05
N HIS A 280 4.78 -5.78 2.45
CA HIS A 280 5.83 -4.92 2.98
C HIS A 280 7.02 -4.92 2.00
N ASN A 281 7.28 -3.77 1.39
CA ASN A 281 8.47 -3.53 0.57
C ASN A 281 9.55 -2.93 1.48
N HIS A 282 10.60 -3.72 1.75
CA HIS A 282 11.59 -3.44 2.80
C HIS A 282 13.03 -3.32 2.30
N ASP A 283 13.25 -3.45 0.99
CA ASP A 283 14.58 -3.49 0.41
C ASP A 283 14.54 -2.74 -0.92
N SER A 284 14.69 -1.41 -0.88
CA SER A 284 14.76 -0.48 -2.02
C SER A 284 14.05 -0.91 -3.34
N ALA A 285 12.82 -1.40 -3.25
CA ALA A 285 12.07 -1.96 -4.38
C ALA A 285 12.84 -3.08 -5.13
N SER A 286 13.43 -4.03 -4.41
CA SER A 286 14.05 -5.25 -4.94
C SER A 286 13.49 -6.52 -4.28
N ARG A 287 12.91 -6.38 -3.08
CA ARG A 287 12.25 -7.45 -2.33
C ARG A 287 11.01 -6.94 -1.62
N ILE A 288 9.96 -7.76 -1.68
CA ILE A 288 8.72 -7.58 -0.93
C ILE A 288 8.48 -8.81 -0.07
N THR A 289 7.85 -8.62 1.08
CA THR A 289 7.28 -9.72 1.88
C THR A 289 5.78 -9.59 1.92
N ILE A 290 5.10 -10.68 1.57
CA ILE A 290 3.66 -10.82 1.66
C ILE A 290 3.36 -11.59 2.93
N PHE A 291 2.61 -11.00 3.84
CA PHE A 291 2.13 -11.59 5.09
C PHE A 291 0.65 -11.93 4.96
N LYS A 292 0.23 -13.03 5.55
CA LYS A 292 -1.16 -13.27 5.91
C LYS A 292 -1.58 -12.31 7.02
N SER A 293 -2.76 -11.72 6.90
CA SER A 293 -3.29 -10.83 7.94
C SER A 293 -3.50 -11.57 9.26
N GLU A 294 -3.85 -12.87 9.24
CA GLU A 294 -4.04 -13.69 10.45
C GLU A 294 -2.78 -13.79 11.32
N LEU A 295 -1.60 -13.83 10.69
CA LEU A 295 -0.32 -13.81 11.42
C LEU A 295 -0.11 -12.48 12.16
N LEU A 296 -0.51 -11.37 11.53
CA LEU A 296 -0.38 -10.03 12.09
C LEU A 296 -1.47 -9.71 13.12
N LEU A 297 -2.61 -10.40 13.05
CA LEU A 297 -3.68 -10.34 14.06
C LEU A 297 -3.34 -11.14 15.31
N GLY A 298 -2.39 -12.07 15.24
CA GLY A 298 -2.03 -12.98 16.34
C GLY A 298 -2.86 -14.26 16.38
N ASP A 299 -3.72 -14.48 15.39
CA ASP A 299 -4.53 -15.71 15.26
C ASP A 299 -3.65 -16.94 15.00
N ILE A 300 -2.48 -16.70 14.39
CA ILE A 300 -1.43 -17.69 14.23
C ILE A 300 -0.38 -17.43 15.32
N PRO A 301 -0.21 -18.35 16.29
CA PRO A 301 0.77 -18.20 17.36
C PRO A 301 2.15 -18.00 16.78
N SER A 302 2.85 -16.99 17.30
CA SER A 302 4.19 -16.66 16.88
C SER A 302 5.08 -16.52 18.10
N VAL A 303 6.17 -17.29 18.13
CA VAL A 303 7.06 -17.42 19.29
C VAL A 303 8.41 -16.85 18.88
N ALA A 304 8.89 -15.87 19.65
CA ALA A 304 10.24 -15.37 19.50
C ALA A 304 11.22 -16.49 19.88
N THR A 305 12.21 -16.72 19.01
CA THR A 305 13.30 -17.65 19.27
C THR A 305 14.34 -17.01 20.21
N SER A 306 15.23 -17.82 20.78
CA SER A 306 16.35 -17.29 21.59
C SER A 306 17.35 -16.45 20.79
N GLN A 307 17.28 -16.51 19.45
CA GLN A 307 18.10 -15.69 18.55
C GLN A 307 17.45 -14.34 18.24
N ASP A 308 16.14 -14.20 18.48
CA ASP A 308 15.42 -12.97 18.22
C ASP A 308 15.73 -11.90 19.26
N PRO A 309 15.84 -10.62 18.86
CA PRO A 309 15.85 -9.52 19.81
C PRO A 309 14.55 -9.49 20.62
N SER A 310 14.63 -9.00 21.87
CA SER A 310 13.47 -8.93 22.77
C SER A 310 12.30 -8.14 22.15
N GLY A 311 11.14 -8.79 22.05
CA GLY A 311 9.92 -8.24 21.46
C GLY A 311 9.83 -8.32 19.94
N LEU A 312 10.87 -8.78 19.25
CA LEU A 312 10.90 -8.93 17.80
C LEU A 312 10.83 -10.40 17.39
N ARG A 313 10.28 -10.68 16.21
CA ARG A 313 10.19 -12.02 15.63
C ARG A 313 10.77 -12.01 14.21
N GLU A 314 11.66 -12.93 13.89
CA GLU A 314 12.22 -12.99 12.55
C GLU A 314 11.19 -13.56 11.56
N VAL A 315 10.95 -12.83 10.47
CA VAL A 315 9.96 -13.19 9.44
C VAL A 315 10.21 -14.58 8.87
N TRP A 316 11.47 -14.99 8.77
CA TRP A 316 11.88 -16.27 8.21
C TRP A 316 11.37 -17.49 8.98
N TYR A 317 11.00 -17.33 10.25
CA TYR A 317 10.43 -18.41 11.04
C TYR A 317 8.93 -18.66 10.75
N TYR A 318 8.30 -17.86 9.89
CA TYR A 318 6.87 -17.97 9.55
C TYR A 318 6.60 -18.25 8.08
N PRO A 319 7.26 -19.24 7.47
CA PRO A 319 7.26 -19.31 6.02
C PRO A 319 6.01 -19.97 5.41
N ASN A 320 5.07 -20.41 6.27
CA ASN A 320 3.72 -20.80 5.88
C ASN A 320 2.73 -19.63 5.91
N ASP A 321 3.16 -18.45 6.36
CA ASP A 321 2.29 -17.30 6.61
C ASP A 321 2.91 -15.98 6.14
N ALA A 322 4.19 -16.00 5.76
CA ALA A 322 4.91 -14.93 5.10
C ALA A 322 5.77 -15.48 3.95
N ARG A 323 5.83 -14.75 2.82
CA ARG A 323 6.74 -15.05 1.70
C ARG A 323 7.50 -13.83 1.27
N THR A 324 8.82 -13.91 1.23
CA THR A 324 9.66 -12.84 0.71
C THR A 324 10.08 -13.15 -0.71
N LEU A 325 9.70 -12.27 -1.64
CA LEU A 325 9.84 -12.47 -3.07
C LEU A 325 10.68 -11.33 -3.68
N SER A 326 11.48 -11.66 -4.69
CA SER A 326 12.24 -10.65 -5.44
C SER A 326 11.34 -10.01 -6.50
N PHE A 327 10.64 -8.95 -6.13
CA PHE A 327 9.78 -8.17 -7.01
C PHE A 327 9.77 -6.71 -6.58
N LYS A 328 9.41 -5.84 -7.52
CA LYS A 328 9.04 -4.45 -7.24
C LYS A 328 7.52 -4.32 -7.18
N VAL A 329 7.04 -3.37 -6.41
CA VAL A 329 5.63 -2.94 -6.42
C VAL A 329 5.53 -1.52 -6.99
N PRO A 330 4.46 -1.17 -7.71
CA PRO A 330 4.20 0.19 -8.15
C PRO A 330 4.04 1.20 -6.99
N ASP A 331 4.09 2.49 -7.32
CA ASP A 331 3.91 3.60 -6.37
C ASP A 331 2.44 3.87 -6.03
N PHE A 332 1.52 3.31 -6.83
CA PHE A 332 0.08 3.38 -6.64
C PHE A 332 -0.46 2.09 -6.01
N PRO A 333 -1.76 2.02 -5.65
CA PRO A 333 -2.35 0.82 -5.06
C PRO A 333 -2.01 -0.46 -5.82
N CYS A 334 -1.24 -1.32 -5.17
CA CYS A 334 -0.67 -2.54 -5.73
C CYS A 334 -1.27 -3.81 -5.12
N VAL A 335 -2.20 -3.66 -4.16
CA VAL A 335 -2.92 -4.78 -3.54
C VAL A 335 -4.41 -4.63 -3.80
N ALA A 336 -5.03 -5.67 -4.35
CA ALA A 336 -6.48 -5.76 -4.49
C ALA A 336 -6.93 -7.14 -3.98
N THR A 337 -7.59 -7.18 -2.83
CA THR A 337 -7.98 -8.44 -2.17
C THR A 337 -6.76 -9.37 -1.94
N THR A 338 -6.73 -10.57 -2.55
CA THR A 338 -5.61 -11.52 -2.47
C THR A 338 -4.52 -11.28 -3.51
N ARG A 339 -4.69 -10.30 -4.40
CA ARG A 339 -3.81 -10.07 -5.55
C ARG A 339 -2.82 -8.96 -5.28
N VAL A 340 -1.57 -9.20 -5.66
CA VAL A 340 -0.49 -8.21 -5.63
C VAL A 340 -0.01 -7.96 -7.05
N LEU A 341 -0.10 -6.71 -7.50
CA LEU A 341 0.50 -6.24 -8.74
C LEU A 341 1.99 -5.98 -8.50
N VAL A 342 2.82 -6.66 -9.28
CA VAL A 342 4.27 -6.55 -9.17
C VAL A 342 4.91 -6.45 -10.54
N TYR A 343 6.15 -5.97 -10.57
CA TYR A 343 6.94 -5.97 -11.80
C TYR A 343 8.40 -6.35 -11.55
N ARG A 344 9.07 -6.73 -12.63
CA ARG A 344 10.53 -6.87 -12.70
C ARG A 344 11.02 -6.13 -13.93
N ARG A 345 12.22 -5.56 -13.86
CA ARG A 345 12.88 -5.00 -15.03
C ARG A 345 13.52 -6.14 -15.81
N ASP A 346 13.20 -6.27 -17.09
CA ASP A 346 13.94 -7.16 -17.98
C ASP A 346 15.27 -6.47 -18.35
N GLU A 347 16.38 -7.00 -17.86
CA GLU A 347 17.72 -6.49 -18.14
C GLU A 347 18.07 -6.53 -19.64
N ARG A 348 17.40 -7.39 -20.44
CA ARG A 348 17.66 -7.55 -21.87
C ARG A 348 16.75 -6.71 -22.75
N ALA A 349 15.51 -6.51 -22.33
CA ALA A 349 14.48 -5.83 -23.13
C ALA A 349 14.24 -4.37 -22.74
N GLU A 350 14.86 -3.88 -21.66
CA GLU A 350 14.65 -2.56 -21.04
C GLU A 350 13.18 -2.24 -20.70
N ARG A 351 12.28 -3.22 -20.76
CA ARG A 351 10.85 -3.07 -20.47
C ARG A 351 10.51 -3.78 -19.15
N PRO A 352 9.55 -3.26 -18.38
CA PRO A 352 9.04 -3.96 -17.23
C PRO A 352 8.22 -5.17 -17.66
N ILE A 353 8.46 -6.32 -17.03
CA ILE A 353 7.56 -7.47 -17.08
C ILE A 353 6.64 -7.36 -15.88
N ILE A 354 5.33 -7.34 -16.14
CA ILE A 354 4.30 -7.08 -15.16
C ILE A 354 3.62 -8.39 -14.80
N PHE A 355 3.38 -8.61 -13.51
CA PHE A 355 2.76 -9.83 -13.00
C PHE A 355 1.67 -9.50 -11.99
N VAL A 356 0.69 -10.39 -11.90
CA VAL A 356 -0.19 -10.50 -10.73
C VAL A 356 0.18 -11.76 -9.96
N LEU A 357 0.40 -11.60 -8.66
CA LEU A 357 0.56 -12.69 -7.72
C LEU A 357 -0.76 -12.85 -6.96
N ASP A 358 -1.51 -13.93 -7.23
CA ASP A 358 -2.77 -14.21 -6.56
C ASP A 358 -2.55 -15.20 -5.41
N PHE A 359 -2.72 -14.73 -4.18
CA PHE A 359 -2.60 -15.49 -2.94
C PHE A 359 -3.92 -16.13 -2.50
N ASP A 360 -4.92 -16.24 -3.39
CA ASP A 360 -6.13 -17.04 -3.11
C ASP A 360 -5.76 -18.52 -2.94
N GLN A 361 -5.79 -18.98 -1.68
CA GLN A 361 -5.46 -20.36 -1.33
C GLN A 361 -6.50 -21.37 -1.83
N THR A 362 -7.75 -20.94 -2.06
CA THR A 362 -8.79 -21.78 -2.65
C THR A 362 -8.49 -22.04 -4.12
N LEU A 363 -8.14 -20.98 -4.86
CA LEU A 363 -7.69 -21.09 -6.25
C LEU A 363 -6.44 -21.98 -6.35
N LEU A 364 -5.45 -21.74 -5.49
CA LEU A 364 -4.23 -22.54 -5.45
C LEU A 364 -4.53 -24.04 -5.23
N ALA A 365 -5.33 -24.36 -4.21
CA ALA A 365 -5.73 -25.73 -3.90
C ALA A 365 -6.48 -26.38 -5.07
N ALA A 366 -7.41 -25.65 -5.69
CA ALA A 366 -8.15 -26.12 -6.85
C ALA A 366 -7.20 -26.47 -8.01
N LEU A 367 -6.23 -25.61 -8.34
CA LEU A 367 -5.25 -25.87 -9.39
C LEU A 367 -4.33 -27.05 -9.08
N LEU A 368 -3.89 -27.18 -7.82
CA LEU A 368 -3.06 -28.31 -7.38
C LEU A 368 -3.82 -29.64 -7.41
N SER A 369 -5.11 -29.62 -7.13
CA SER A 369 -5.96 -30.83 -7.08
C SER A 369 -6.34 -31.40 -8.45
N LYS A 370 -6.12 -30.66 -9.55
CA LYS A 370 -6.47 -31.09 -10.91
C LYS A 370 -5.81 -32.41 -11.29
N GLN A 371 -6.58 -33.31 -11.89
CA GLN A 371 -6.09 -34.56 -12.46
C GLN A 371 -5.20 -34.31 -13.68
N PRO A 372 -4.33 -35.27 -14.06
CA PRO A 372 -3.43 -35.12 -15.19
C PRO A 372 -4.12 -34.75 -16.52
N SER A 373 -5.29 -35.32 -16.80
CA SER A 373 -6.09 -34.98 -17.99
C SER A 373 -6.56 -33.53 -17.95
N GLU A 374 -7.13 -33.09 -16.83
CA GLU A 374 -7.59 -31.71 -16.64
C GLU A 374 -6.43 -30.70 -16.75
N ARG A 375 -5.24 -31.06 -16.26
CA ARG A 375 -4.04 -30.22 -16.41
C ARG A 375 -3.57 -30.15 -17.85
N ALA A 376 -3.67 -31.24 -18.60
CA ALA A 376 -3.33 -31.27 -20.02
C ALA A 376 -4.26 -30.37 -20.82
N ASP A 377 -5.58 -30.45 -20.57
CA ASP A 377 -6.59 -29.59 -21.21
C ASP A 377 -6.35 -28.12 -20.87
N TRP A 378 -6.05 -27.82 -19.59
CA TRP A 378 -5.71 -26.47 -19.15
C TRP A 378 -4.43 -25.93 -19.78
N ASN A 379 -3.38 -26.75 -19.86
CA ASN A 379 -2.14 -26.34 -20.50
C ASN A 379 -2.37 -26.05 -22.00
N ALA A 380 -3.19 -26.85 -22.68
CA ALA A 380 -3.56 -26.58 -24.07
C ALA A 380 -4.27 -25.22 -24.20
N GLN A 381 -5.21 -24.91 -23.31
CA GLN A 381 -5.90 -23.61 -23.29
C GLN A 381 -4.95 -22.43 -22.99
N LEU A 382 -4.04 -22.57 -22.04
CA LEU A 382 -3.07 -21.53 -21.72
C LEU A 382 -2.07 -21.29 -22.86
N VAL A 383 -1.64 -22.36 -23.54
CA VAL A 383 -0.78 -22.26 -24.73
C VAL A 383 -1.51 -21.56 -25.87
N ASP A 384 -2.75 -21.94 -26.16
CA ASP A 384 -3.58 -21.31 -27.19
C ASP A 384 -3.82 -19.82 -26.89
N ALA A 385 -4.04 -19.49 -25.62
CA ALA A 385 -4.16 -18.11 -25.17
C ALA A 385 -2.83 -17.34 -25.16
N CYS A 386 -1.67 -17.99 -25.38
CA CYS A 386 -0.33 -17.42 -25.15
C CYS A 386 -0.14 -16.88 -23.72
N ALA A 387 -0.76 -17.52 -22.74
CA ALA A 387 -0.72 -17.16 -21.32
C ALA A 387 0.54 -17.73 -20.65
N GLN A 388 1.11 -16.98 -19.71
CA GLN A 388 2.21 -17.45 -18.88
C GLN A 388 1.79 -17.46 -17.42
N VAL A 389 1.43 -18.65 -16.94
CA VAL A 389 0.98 -18.89 -15.56
C VAL A 389 1.95 -19.83 -14.87
N LYS A 390 2.29 -19.53 -13.62
CA LYS A 390 3.05 -20.41 -12.75
C LYS A 390 2.28 -20.61 -11.45
N VAL A 391 2.04 -21.85 -11.08
CA VAL A 391 1.56 -22.22 -9.75
C VAL A 391 2.78 -22.37 -8.85
N VAL A 392 2.96 -21.43 -7.92
CA VAL A 392 4.14 -21.37 -7.06
C VAL A 392 3.75 -21.81 -5.66
N THR A 393 4.06 -23.05 -5.34
CA THR A 393 4.06 -23.57 -3.98
C THR A 393 5.47 -23.51 -3.44
N ARG A 394 5.64 -23.25 -2.14
CA ARG A 394 6.94 -23.45 -1.50
C ARG A 394 7.36 -24.91 -1.65
N ARG A 395 8.50 -25.13 -2.31
CA ARG A 395 9.11 -26.45 -2.44
C ARG A 395 10.48 -26.42 -1.80
N PHE A 396 10.60 -27.15 -0.71
CA PHE A 396 11.87 -27.53 -0.13
C PHE A 396 12.54 -28.55 -1.05
N ASN A 397 13.74 -28.25 -1.57
CA ASN A 397 14.55 -29.23 -2.27
C ASN A 397 15.42 -29.94 -1.22
N ILE A 398 15.26 -31.25 -1.08
CA ILE A 398 16.14 -32.07 -0.24
C ILE A 398 17.38 -32.41 -1.08
N ASP A 399 18.58 -32.04 -0.62
CA ASP A 399 19.85 -32.48 -1.19
C ASP A 399 20.24 -33.87 -0.65
N VAL A 400 21.15 -34.54 -1.34
CA VAL A 400 21.63 -35.92 -1.10
C VAL A 400 22.28 -36.09 0.29
N GLU A 401 22.62 -35.00 0.97
CA GLU A 401 23.21 -34.97 2.33
C GLU A 401 22.21 -34.55 3.44
N ASP A 402 20.90 -34.75 3.27
CA ASP A 402 19.84 -34.34 4.21
C ASP A 402 19.75 -32.82 4.50
N GLN A 403 20.48 -32.00 3.73
CA GLN A 403 20.34 -30.54 3.76
C GLN A 403 19.19 -30.11 2.86
N ILE A 404 18.27 -29.32 3.38
CA ILE A 404 17.14 -28.83 2.61
C ILE A 404 17.42 -27.41 2.14
N TRP A 405 17.50 -27.23 0.83
CA TRP A 405 17.64 -25.93 0.19
C TRP A 405 16.27 -25.40 -0.20
N ASP A 406 15.95 -24.19 0.26
CA ASP A 406 14.77 -23.48 -0.22
C ASP A 406 15.13 -22.76 -1.53
N ALA A 407 14.45 -23.09 -2.64
CA ALA A 407 14.71 -22.43 -3.91
C ALA A 407 14.37 -20.92 -3.90
N GLU A 408 13.58 -20.47 -2.91
CA GLU A 408 13.24 -19.06 -2.72
C GLU A 408 14.19 -18.34 -1.75
N TYR A 409 15.03 -19.06 -0.99
CA TYR A 409 15.97 -18.47 -0.02
C TYR A 409 17.41 -18.99 -0.16
N PRO A 410 18.42 -18.12 -0.03
CA PRO A 410 19.82 -18.49 -0.26
C PRO A 410 20.47 -19.40 0.81
N TRP A 411 19.72 -19.93 1.79
CA TRP A 411 20.28 -20.70 2.91
C TRP A 411 19.57 -22.05 3.13
N PRO A 412 20.29 -23.10 3.58
CA PRO A 412 19.69 -24.35 3.99
C PRO A 412 18.74 -24.14 5.18
N GLN A 413 17.55 -24.73 5.14
CA GLN A 413 16.59 -24.73 6.24
C GLN A 413 16.32 -26.15 6.74
N GLN A 414 15.81 -26.32 7.96
CA GLN A 414 15.24 -27.60 8.38
C GLN A 414 13.81 -27.73 7.83
N ALA A 415 13.43 -28.92 7.36
CA ALA A 415 12.04 -29.17 6.97
C ALA A 415 11.12 -28.98 8.17
N PRO A 416 10.02 -28.22 8.03
CA PRO A 416 8.97 -28.27 9.03
C PRO A 416 8.38 -29.70 9.07
N PRO A 417 8.06 -30.24 10.26
CA PRO A 417 7.28 -31.46 10.35
C PRO A 417 5.90 -31.25 9.67
N GLU A 418 5.46 -32.26 8.91
CA GLU A 418 4.25 -32.33 8.06
C GLU A 418 3.00 -31.61 8.64
N LYS A 419 2.05 -31.01 7.91
CA LYS A 419 1.90 -30.29 6.62
C LYS A 419 0.56 -29.51 6.78
N PRO A 420 0.52 -28.19 6.58
CA PRO A 420 -0.61 -27.56 5.89
C PRO A 420 -0.22 -27.32 4.43
N VAL A 421 -1.22 -27.04 3.58
CA VAL A 421 -0.97 -26.59 2.20
C VAL A 421 0.04 -25.43 2.25
N PRO A 422 1.16 -25.51 1.51
CA PRO A 422 2.17 -24.45 1.56
C PRO A 422 1.53 -23.16 1.07
N PHE A 423 1.65 -22.10 1.88
CA PHE A 423 1.25 -20.75 1.46
C PHE A 423 1.96 -20.41 0.17
N GLY A 424 1.17 -20.41 -0.90
CA GLY A 424 1.63 -20.27 -2.26
C GLY A 424 0.82 -19.22 -2.98
N TYR A 425 1.15 -19.02 -4.24
CA TYR A 425 0.43 -18.07 -5.09
C TYR A 425 0.41 -18.56 -6.53
N VAL A 426 -0.54 -18.04 -7.29
CA VAL A 426 -0.57 -18.16 -8.74
C VAL A 426 0.06 -16.90 -9.31
N GLN A 427 1.12 -17.05 -10.07
CA GLN A 427 1.75 -15.95 -10.79
C GLN A 427 1.26 -15.94 -12.23
N THR A 428 0.64 -14.86 -12.65
CA THR A 428 0.30 -14.63 -14.06
C THR A 428 1.11 -13.46 -14.60
N THR A 429 1.77 -13.65 -15.75
CA THR A 429 2.35 -12.54 -16.52
C THR A 429 1.24 -11.78 -17.25
N LEU A 430 1.15 -10.47 -17.03
CA LEU A 430 0.17 -9.61 -17.70
C LEU A 430 0.70 -9.09 -19.04
N ARG A 431 -0.17 -9.06 -20.05
CA ARG A 431 0.09 -8.53 -21.38
C ARG A 431 -0.55 -7.15 -21.53
N LEU A 432 0.08 -6.16 -20.93
CA LEU A 432 -0.34 -4.75 -21.00
C LEU A 432 0.41 -4.05 -22.15
N GLU A 433 -0.09 -4.18 -23.37
CA GLU A 433 0.58 -3.63 -24.55
C GLU A 433 0.83 -2.12 -24.42
N GLY A 434 2.05 -1.68 -24.74
CA GLY A 434 2.43 -0.27 -24.74
C GLY A 434 2.62 0.36 -23.35
N VAL A 435 2.57 -0.40 -22.25
CA VAL A 435 2.97 0.11 -20.94
C VAL A 435 4.49 0.23 -20.88
N ALA A 436 4.99 1.43 -20.65
CA ALA A 436 6.42 1.73 -20.55
C ALA A 436 6.89 1.89 -19.10
N ASP A 437 6.00 2.34 -18.23
CA ASP A 437 6.30 2.64 -16.83
C ASP A 437 5.38 1.85 -15.90
N ALA A 438 5.96 0.86 -15.22
CA ALA A 438 5.22 0.01 -14.28
C ALA A 438 5.00 0.68 -12.92
N GLU A 439 5.75 1.73 -12.58
CA GLU A 439 5.60 2.45 -11.31
C GLU A 439 4.27 3.20 -11.26
N ARG A 440 3.71 3.53 -12.43
CA ARG A 440 2.42 4.21 -12.59
C ARG A 440 1.21 3.29 -12.69
N LEU A 441 1.37 2.00 -12.40
CA LEU A 441 0.25 1.07 -12.44
C LEU A 441 -0.44 0.96 -11.08
N ALA A 442 -1.76 0.93 -11.10
CA ALA A 442 -2.58 0.54 -9.97
C ALA A 442 -3.37 -0.73 -10.33
N ILE A 443 -3.71 -1.54 -9.33
CA ILE A 443 -4.62 -2.68 -9.49
C ILE A 443 -5.92 -2.39 -8.75
N THR A 444 -7.04 -2.87 -9.27
CA THR A 444 -8.35 -2.97 -8.61
C THR A 444 -8.81 -4.42 -8.67
N GLN A 445 -9.98 -4.74 -8.11
CA GLN A 445 -10.51 -6.11 -8.17
C GLN A 445 -10.68 -6.65 -9.60
N HIS A 446 -10.97 -5.77 -10.56
CA HIS A 446 -11.37 -6.13 -11.94
C HIS A 446 -10.45 -5.56 -13.03
N ALA A 447 -9.51 -4.68 -12.69
CA ALA A 447 -8.71 -4.00 -13.70
C ALA A 447 -7.30 -3.63 -13.20
N VAL A 448 -6.38 -3.48 -14.15
CA VAL A 448 -5.14 -2.72 -13.96
C VAL A 448 -5.29 -1.36 -14.61
N ILE A 449 -4.87 -0.32 -13.92
CA ILE A 449 -4.97 1.08 -14.35
C ILE A 449 -3.56 1.62 -14.57
N GLU A 450 -3.27 2.14 -15.74
CA GLU A 450 -2.13 3.02 -15.95
C GLU A 450 -2.55 4.46 -15.66
N ILE A 451 -2.03 5.00 -14.55
CA ILE A 451 -2.42 6.31 -14.04
C ILE A 451 -1.92 7.41 -14.99
N PRO A 452 -2.81 8.26 -15.53
CA PRO A 452 -2.43 9.27 -16.51
C PRO A 452 -1.48 10.31 -15.89
N GLU A 453 -0.53 10.79 -16.69
CA GLU A 453 0.26 11.98 -16.36
C GLU A 453 -0.46 13.24 -16.86
N LEU A 454 -0.16 14.40 -16.27
CA LEU A 454 -0.66 15.65 -16.83
C LEU A 454 -0.22 15.79 -18.29
N GLY A 455 -1.20 15.91 -19.20
CA GLY A 455 -0.97 16.01 -20.64
C GLY A 455 -0.78 14.66 -21.37
N LYS A 456 -0.86 13.52 -20.68
CA LYS A 456 -0.88 12.19 -21.29
C LYS A 456 -2.10 11.40 -20.80
N ASN A 457 -2.72 10.67 -21.71
CA ASN A 457 -3.82 9.78 -21.36
C ASN A 457 -3.29 8.53 -20.64
N GLY A 458 -4.14 7.95 -19.81
CA GLY A 458 -3.91 6.69 -19.13
C GLY A 458 -4.75 5.59 -19.77
N ARG A 459 -4.72 4.40 -19.19
CA ARG A 459 -5.47 3.24 -19.69
C ARG A 459 -6.05 2.42 -18.54
N VAL A 460 -7.19 1.79 -18.80
CA VAL A 460 -7.77 0.75 -17.93
C VAL A 460 -7.80 -0.54 -18.71
N PHE A 461 -7.18 -1.58 -18.15
CA PHE A 461 -7.11 -2.93 -18.66
C PHE A 461 -8.01 -3.82 -17.81
N TYR A 462 -9.17 -4.21 -18.33
CA TYR A 462 -10.14 -5.05 -17.61
C TYR A 462 -9.81 -6.54 -17.78
N PHE A 463 -9.98 -7.30 -16.70
CA PHE A 463 -9.80 -8.74 -16.66
C PHE A 463 -11.09 -9.31 -16.06
N ASP A 464 -11.96 -9.87 -16.91
CA ASP A 464 -13.27 -10.44 -16.52
C ASP A 464 -13.47 -11.92 -16.87
#